data_AF-A0A821Q6H5-F1
#
_entry.id   AF-A0A821Q6H5-F1
#
_cell.length_a   1.000
_cell.length_b   1.000
_cell.length_c   1.000
_cell.angle_alpha   90.00
_cell.angle_beta   90.00
_cell.angle_gamma   90.00
#
_symmetry.space_group_name_H-M   'P 1'
#
loop_
_entity.id
_entity.type
_entity.pdbx_description
1 polymer ?
#
loop_
_entity_poly.entity_id
_entity_poly.type
_entity_poly.pdbx_seq_one_letter_code
_entity_poly.pdbx_strand_id
1 'polypeptide(L)'
;MFDLGVEQKQRAEELEKKLDVFNLTYIRRCAEIEAKKRRDLEPETLWESIWNWWGGSEPADNPELDFEKVMTPEEKKKLYDAIGYEGEDTSTLTYPEEYIDIDLAIQLKLLDVNVWSKINENDAQFRVIARAAIPDTGLIFKRRPAKSAIAIFVDLGSFQVFGIATDLQQSEFSSNSRPVLAQPVSRSLSTSNQQKLLQVEFETNPLDGSSDYRVKVVSQSLEIKYNAPTINKLSECFEQDTQRNLQGVKQAAYSTYTNVKHRSYILMKHNIEKIKVLDIDIDLQSSYFLLPENGVYQ
;
A
#
# COMPACT_ATOMS: atom_id res chain seq x y z
N MET A 1 -10.66 -44.42 -19.73
CA MET A 1 -9.70 -43.66 -18.90
C MET A 1 -8.36 -43.78 -19.59
N PHE A 2 -7.98 -42.79 -20.42
CA PHE A 2 -6.74 -42.85 -21.19
C PHE A 2 -5.58 -42.52 -20.24
N ASP A 3 -4.77 -43.52 -19.92
CA ASP A 3 -3.59 -43.34 -19.09
C ASP A 3 -2.52 -42.63 -19.95
N LEU A 4 -2.28 -41.35 -19.66
CA LEU A 4 -1.23 -40.59 -20.34
C LEU A 4 0.12 -41.21 -19.98
N GLY A 5 0.88 -41.64 -21.01
CA GLY A 5 2.24 -42.14 -20.85
C GLY A 5 3.14 -41.13 -20.14
N VAL A 6 4.14 -41.63 -19.40
CA VAL A 6 5.04 -40.84 -18.54
C VAL A 6 5.63 -39.62 -19.26
N GLU A 7 5.97 -39.77 -20.55
CA GLU A 7 6.48 -38.70 -21.40
C GLU A 7 5.46 -37.58 -21.66
N GLN A 8 4.18 -37.91 -21.81
CA GLN A 8 3.12 -36.90 -21.98
C GLN A 8 2.77 -36.19 -20.67
N LYS A 9 2.89 -36.86 -19.52
CA LYS A 9 2.77 -36.23 -18.19
C LYS A 9 3.90 -35.25 -17.93
N GLN A 10 5.15 -35.63 -18.23
CA GLN A 10 6.31 -34.72 -18.11
C GLN A 10 6.19 -33.51 -19.04
N ARG A 11 5.75 -33.73 -20.28
CA ARG A 11 5.52 -32.64 -21.24
C ARG A 11 4.36 -31.73 -20.83
N ALA A 12 3.30 -32.27 -20.20
CA ALA A 12 2.21 -31.48 -19.65
C ALA A 12 2.68 -30.65 -18.44
N GLU A 13 3.46 -31.22 -17.52
CA GLU A 13 4.06 -30.49 -16.40
C GLU A 13 5.02 -29.39 -16.86
N GLU A 14 5.85 -29.63 -17.89
CA GLU A 14 6.69 -28.60 -18.49
C GLU A 14 5.89 -27.48 -19.15
N LEU A 15 4.77 -27.82 -19.78
CA LEU A 15 3.86 -26.85 -20.39
C LEU A 15 3.09 -26.07 -19.33
N GLU A 16 2.63 -26.70 -18.25
CA GLU A 16 2.02 -26.01 -17.09
C GLU A 16 3.02 -25.11 -16.37
N LYS A 17 4.29 -25.51 -16.26
CA LYS A 17 5.36 -24.69 -15.67
C LYS A 17 5.70 -23.48 -16.55
N LYS A 18 5.61 -23.60 -17.88
CA LYS A 18 5.71 -22.46 -18.81
C LYS A 18 4.46 -21.58 -18.78
N LEU A 19 3.29 -22.18 -18.64
CA LEU A 19 1.97 -21.56 -18.70
C LEU A 19 1.35 -21.35 -17.32
N ASP A 20 2.16 -21.03 -16.32
CA ASP A 20 1.69 -20.69 -14.97
C ASP A 20 0.68 -19.53 -15.10
N VAL A 21 -0.46 -19.64 -14.40
CA VAL A 21 -1.50 -18.58 -14.34
C VAL A 21 -0.87 -17.25 -13.97
N PHE A 22 0.20 -17.26 -13.18
CA PHE A 22 1.01 -16.08 -12.88
C PHE A 22 1.67 -15.48 -14.14
N ASN A 23 2.28 -16.28 -15.01
CA ASN A 23 2.88 -15.82 -16.27
C ASN A 23 1.82 -15.27 -17.24
N LEU A 24 0.65 -15.91 -17.34
CA LEU A 24 -0.46 -15.41 -18.15
C LEU A 24 -1.01 -14.09 -17.63
N THR A 25 -1.19 -13.97 -16.32
CA THR A 25 -1.64 -12.72 -15.68
C THR A 25 -0.58 -11.63 -15.82
N TYR A 26 0.70 -11.99 -15.71
CA TYR A 26 1.85 -11.09 -15.90
C TYR A 26 1.91 -10.55 -17.33
N ILE A 27 1.83 -11.42 -18.35
CA ILE A 27 1.84 -11.02 -19.77
C ILE A 27 0.62 -10.14 -20.08
N ARG A 28 -0.56 -10.51 -19.56
CA ARG A 28 -1.78 -9.70 -19.71
C ARG A 28 -1.60 -8.32 -19.09
N ARG A 29 -0.98 -8.24 -17.91
CA ARG A 29 -0.73 -6.96 -17.24
C ARG A 29 0.31 -6.11 -17.95
N CYS A 30 1.36 -6.73 -18.49
CA CYS A 30 2.33 -6.05 -19.35
C CYS A 30 1.67 -5.53 -20.63
N ALA A 31 0.84 -6.33 -21.29
CA ALA A 31 0.08 -5.93 -22.47
C ALA A 31 -0.92 -4.79 -22.17
N GLU A 32 -1.58 -4.80 -21.02
CA GLU A 32 -2.45 -3.71 -20.57
C GLU A 32 -1.67 -2.42 -20.31
N ILE A 33 -0.49 -2.50 -19.68
CA ILE A 33 0.39 -1.34 -19.45
C ILE A 33 0.92 -0.80 -20.77
N GLU A 34 1.31 -1.66 -21.71
CA GLU A 34 1.83 -1.25 -23.01
C GLU A 34 0.73 -0.71 -23.93
N ALA A 35 -0.48 -1.26 -23.87
CA ALA A 35 -1.66 -0.69 -24.53
C ALA A 35 -2.05 0.67 -23.95
N LYS A 36 -1.92 0.87 -22.63
CA LYS A 36 -2.09 2.20 -22.01
C LYS A 36 -1.01 3.17 -22.46
N LYS A 37 0.26 2.76 -22.47
CA LYS A 37 1.36 3.56 -23.03
C LYS A 37 1.10 3.96 -24.48
N ARG A 38 0.63 3.04 -25.33
CA ARG A 38 0.31 3.36 -26.74
C ARG A 38 -0.86 4.32 -26.90
N ARG A 39 -1.87 4.27 -26.02
CA ARG A 39 -2.96 5.26 -25.98
C ARG A 39 -2.47 6.64 -25.48
N ASP A 40 -1.54 6.64 -24.54
CA ASP A 40 -0.93 7.85 -23.99
C ASP A 40 0.20 8.42 -24.88
N LEU A 41 0.59 7.72 -25.96
CA LEU A 41 1.60 8.13 -26.96
C LEU A 41 0.99 8.73 -28.24
N GLU A 42 -0.34 8.71 -28.41
CA GLU A 42 -1.02 9.49 -29.47
C GLU A 42 -1.11 11.03 -29.25
N PRO A 43 -0.77 11.65 -28.10
CA PRO A 43 -0.69 13.11 -27.98
C PRO A 43 0.70 13.70 -28.33
N GLU A 44 1.73 12.89 -28.61
CA GLU A 44 3.08 13.41 -28.90
C GLU A 44 3.13 14.21 -30.22
N THR A 45 2.29 13.86 -31.21
CA THR A 45 2.21 14.58 -32.49
C THR A 45 1.57 15.98 -32.35
N LEU A 46 0.69 16.16 -31.37
CA LEU A 46 0.04 17.44 -31.10
C LEU A 46 0.98 18.41 -30.37
N TRP A 47 1.77 17.92 -29.42
CA TRP A 47 2.72 18.73 -28.67
C TRP A 47 3.93 19.17 -29.51
N GLU A 48 4.46 18.29 -30.36
CA GLU A 48 5.53 18.64 -31.32
C GLU A 48 5.08 19.65 -32.39
N SER A 49 3.82 19.56 -32.84
CA SER A 49 3.24 20.50 -33.80
C SER A 49 3.04 21.91 -33.23
N ILE A 50 2.63 22.02 -31.96
CA ILE A 50 2.49 23.30 -31.25
C ILE A 50 3.85 23.97 -31.03
N TRP A 51 4.90 23.20 -30.72
CA TRP A 51 6.25 23.73 -30.50
C TRP A 51 6.92 24.23 -31.78
N ASN A 52 6.69 23.56 -32.92
CA ASN A 52 7.23 23.99 -34.22
C ASN A 52 6.59 25.27 -34.78
N TRP A 53 5.35 25.59 -34.38
CA TRP A 53 4.74 26.88 -34.73
C TRP A 53 5.32 28.03 -33.89
N TRP A 54 5.73 27.76 -32.64
CA TRP A 54 6.16 28.80 -31.70
C TRP A 54 7.67 29.09 -31.66
N GLY A 55 8.51 28.27 -32.32
CA GLY A 55 9.96 28.32 -32.18
C GLY A 55 10.70 28.92 -33.38
N GLY A 56 10.64 30.23 -33.56
CA GLY A 56 11.39 30.92 -34.62
C GLY A 56 11.80 32.35 -34.26
N SER A 57 12.53 32.55 -33.15
CA SER A 57 13.55 33.60 -32.87
C SER A 57 13.67 33.84 -31.35
N GLU A 58 14.92 34.07 -30.89
CA GLU A 58 15.33 34.34 -29.50
C GLU A 58 14.76 35.65 -28.87
N PRO A 59 14.89 35.84 -27.54
CA PRO A 59 13.80 36.28 -26.67
C PRO A 59 13.71 37.80 -26.55
N ALA A 60 12.48 38.31 -26.57
CA ALA A 60 12.15 39.65 -26.11
C ALA A 60 11.10 39.55 -25.01
N ASP A 61 11.32 40.34 -23.96
CA ASP A 61 10.49 40.52 -22.78
C ASP A 61 8.99 40.53 -23.10
N ASN A 62 8.27 39.68 -22.37
CA ASN A 62 6.83 39.67 -22.09
C ASN A 62 5.87 40.08 -23.23
N PRO A 63 4.93 39.19 -23.57
CA PRO A 63 3.55 39.60 -23.35
C PRO A 63 2.73 38.51 -22.67
N GLU A 64 1.80 38.96 -21.84
CA GLU A 64 0.61 38.21 -21.42
C GLU A 64 -0.02 37.56 -22.66
N LEU A 65 0.14 36.24 -22.77
CA LEU A 65 -0.46 35.46 -23.82
C LEU A 65 -1.92 35.19 -23.44
N ASP A 66 -2.81 36.02 -23.99
CA ASP A 66 -4.27 35.83 -23.96
C ASP A 66 -4.63 34.52 -24.70
N PHE A 67 -4.57 33.39 -23.99
CA PHE A 67 -5.00 32.07 -24.48
C PHE A 67 -6.47 32.06 -24.96
N GLU A 68 -7.27 33.03 -24.50
CA GLU A 68 -8.68 33.19 -24.86
C GLU A 68 -8.93 33.67 -26.29
N LYS A 69 -7.96 34.32 -26.95
CA LYS A 69 -8.16 34.88 -28.29
C LYS A 69 -7.70 33.96 -29.43
N VAL A 70 -6.99 32.87 -29.15
CA VAL A 70 -6.30 32.07 -30.18
C VAL A 70 -6.87 30.65 -30.34
N MET A 71 -7.69 30.16 -29.42
CA MET A 71 -8.19 28.78 -29.49
C MET A 71 -9.66 28.70 -29.91
N THR A 72 -9.96 27.76 -30.80
CA THR A 72 -11.33 27.34 -31.02
C THR A 72 -11.83 26.55 -29.79
N PRO A 73 -13.13 26.58 -29.47
CA PRO A 73 -13.68 25.92 -28.28
C PRO A 73 -13.44 24.40 -28.25
N GLU A 74 -13.25 23.77 -29.42
CA GLU A 74 -12.94 22.34 -29.55
C GLU A 74 -11.49 22.02 -29.18
N GLU A 75 -10.54 22.89 -29.54
CA GLU A 75 -9.12 22.75 -29.20
C GLU A 75 -8.89 22.97 -27.71
N LYS A 76 -9.61 23.94 -27.11
CA LYS A 76 -9.63 24.19 -25.67
C LYS A 76 -10.12 22.96 -24.90
N LYS A 77 -11.21 22.33 -25.35
CA LYS A 77 -11.75 21.12 -24.74
C LYS A 77 -10.77 19.94 -24.80
N LYS A 78 -10.12 19.73 -25.95
CA LYS A 78 -9.13 18.66 -26.10
C LYS A 78 -7.89 18.90 -25.25
N LEU A 79 -7.43 20.14 -25.13
CA LEU A 79 -6.32 20.52 -24.26
C LEU A 79 -6.67 20.22 -22.80
N TYR A 80 -7.86 20.59 -22.36
CA TYR A 80 -8.39 20.36 -21.01
C TYR A 80 -8.54 18.87 -20.66
N ASP A 81 -9.10 18.06 -21.56
CA ASP A 81 -9.15 16.61 -21.39
C ASP A 81 -7.74 15.99 -21.33
N ALA A 82 -6.80 16.45 -22.16
CA ALA A 82 -5.44 15.92 -22.22
C ALA A 82 -4.58 16.24 -20.99
N ILE A 83 -4.84 17.37 -20.32
CA ILE A 83 -4.17 17.74 -19.07
C ILE A 83 -4.98 17.36 -17.81
N GLY A 84 -6.13 16.71 -17.98
CA GLY A 84 -7.02 16.31 -16.88
C GLY A 84 -7.64 17.49 -16.14
N TYR A 85 -7.77 18.63 -16.80
CA TYR A 85 -8.39 19.84 -16.26
C TYR A 85 -9.87 19.82 -16.61
N GLU A 86 -10.72 19.38 -15.68
CA GLU A 86 -12.17 19.55 -15.82
C GLU A 86 -12.48 21.04 -15.67
N GLY A 87 -12.85 21.68 -16.78
CA GLY A 87 -13.18 23.11 -16.81
C GLY A 87 -14.28 23.50 -15.82
N GLU A 88 -14.28 24.78 -15.44
CA GLU A 88 -15.28 25.45 -14.59
C GLU A 88 -16.72 25.20 -15.09
N ASP A 89 -17.35 24.14 -14.63
CA ASP A 89 -18.80 23.94 -14.66
C ASP A 89 -19.22 22.94 -13.59
N THR A 90 -19.03 23.32 -12.33
CA THR A 90 -20.02 23.02 -11.30
C THR A 90 -20.25 24.32 -10.54
N SER A 91 -21.50 24.75 -10.44
CA SER A 91 -21.93 25.80 -9.52
C SER A 91 -21.09 25.72 -8.25
N THR A 92 -20.39 26.80 -7.88
CA THR A 92 -19.63 26.92 -6.63
C THR A 92 -20.59 26.80 -5.45
N LEU A 93 -21.04 25.58 -5.18
CA LEU A 93 -21.57 25.16 -3.89
C LEU A 93 -20.39 25.35 -2.96
N THR A 94 -20.33 26.55 -2.40
CA THR A 94 -19.29 26.94 -1.46
C THR A 94 -19.65 26.24 -0.17
N TYR A 95 -19.22 24.98 -0.06
CA TYR A 95 -19.42 24.19 1.14
C TYR A 95 -18.66 24.84 2.29
N PRO A 96 -19.22 24.88 3.51
CA PRO A 96 -18.47 25.27 4.69
C PRO A 96 -17.18 24.45 4.81
N GLU A 97 -16.11 25.03 5.35
CA GLU A 97 -14.81 24.34 5.45
C GLU A 97 -14.87 23.03 6.26
N GLU A 98 -15.79 22.97 7.22
CA GLU A 98 -16.03 21.82 8.08
C GLU A 98 -16.95 20.76 7.45
N TYR A 99 -17.55 21.03 6.29
CA TYR A 99 -18.49 20.12 5.65
C TYR A 99 -17.78 18.84 5.21
N ILE A 100 -18.33 17.70 5.61
CA ILE A 100 -17.84 16.37 5.27
C ILE A 100 -18.85 15.73 4.31
N ASP A 101 -18.40 15.43 3.09
CA ASP A 101 -19.25 14.79 2.08
C ASP A 101 -19.14 13.26 2.09
N ILE A 102 -18.00 12.74 2.56
CA ILE A 102 -17.75 11.32 2.76
C ILE A 102 -17.23 11.11 4.17
N ASP A 103 -17.93 10.29 4.95
CA ASP A 103 -17.50 9.79 6.26
C ASP A 103 -17.67 8.27 6.29
N LEU A 104 -16.56 7.55 6.19
CA LEU A 104 -16.51 6.09 6.16
C LEU A 104 -15.86 5.59 7.45
N ALA A 105 -16.63 4.90 8.27
CA ALA A 105 -16.14 4.24 9.48
C ALA A 105 -16.19 2.71 9.30
N ILE A 106 -15.04 2.07 9.48
CA ILE A 106 -14.89 0.61 9.42
C ILE A 106 -14.37 0.15 10.78
N GLN A 107 -15.06 -0.82 11.37
CA GLN A 107 -14.64 -1.44 12.63
C GLN A 107 -14.57 -2.95 12.48
N LEU A 108 -13.37 -3.49 12.71
CA LEU A 108 -13.08 -4.91 12.72
C LEU A 108 -12.92 -5.35 14.18
N LYS A 109 -13.84 -6.20 14.65
CA LYS A 109 -13.74 -6.77 16.01
C LYS A 109 -12.49 -7.62 16.19
N LEU A 110 -12.13 -8.37 15.15
CA LEU A 110 -10.96 -9.24 15.13
C LEU A 110 -10.48 -9.42 13.69
N LEU A 111 -9.23 -9.09 13.43
CA LEU A 111 -8.49 -9.54 12.27
C LEU A 111 -7.57 -10.68 12.70
N ASP A 112 -7.76 -11.86 12.10
CA ASP A 112 -7.03 -13.08 12.44
C ASP A 112 -6.32 -13.62 11.21
N VAL A 113 -4.98 -13.63 11.25
CA VAL A 113 -4.12 -14.06 10.15
C VAL A 113 -3.38 -15.31 10.57
N ASN A 114 -3.58 -16.40 9.82
CA ASN A 114 -3.01 -17.71 10.14
C ASN A 114 -2.07 -18.18 9.03
N VAL A 115 -0.88 -18.64 9.41
CA VAL A 115 0.07 -19.31 8.50
C VAL A 115 -0.01 -20.80 8.75
N TRP A 116 -0.29 -21.55 7.70
CA TRP A 116 -0.44 -23.01 7.74
C TRP A 116 0.73 -23.67 7.02
N SER A 117 1.25 -24.76 7.60
CA SER A 117 2.29 -25.57 6.99
C SER A 117 1.95 -27.06 7.11
N LYS A 118 2.42 -27.87 6.16
CA LYS A 118 2.25 -29.32 6.23
C LYS A 118 3.03 -29.88 7.43
N ILE A 119 2.45 -30.84 8.11
CA ILE A 119 3.11 -31.51 9.25
C ILE A 119 4.27 -32.38 8.73
N ASN A 120 4.02 -33.17 7.68
CA ASN A 120 5.01 -33.97 6.97
C ASN A 120 4.79 -33.83 5.46
N GLU A 121 5.82 -34.07 4.63
CA GLU A 121 5.71 -33.99 3.16
C GLU A 121 4.62 -34.93 2.60
N ASN A 122 4.44 -36.07 3.24
CA ASN A 122 3.51 -37.13 2.83
C ASN A 122 2.11 -37.02 3.48
N ASP A 123 1.91 -36.11 4.44
CA ASP A 123 0.62 -35.95 5.11
C ASP A 123 -0.27 -34.93 4.40
N ALA A 124 -1.58 -35.22 4.35
CA ALA A 124 -2.60 -34.30 3.87
C ALA A 124 -3.01 -33.24 4.92
N GLN A 125 -2.47 -33.33 6.14
CA GLN A 125 -2.84 -32.47 7.26
C GLN A 125 -1.91 -31.25 7.35
N PHE A 126 -2.53 -30.09 7.50
CA PHE A 126 -1.87 -28.81 7.75
C PHE A 126 -2.01 -28.43 9.21
N ARG A 127 -1.01 -27.74 9.74
CA ARG A 127 -1.03 -27.14 11.08
C ARG A 127 -0.75 -25.65 10.99
N VAL A 128 -1.42 -24.87 11.84
CA VAL A 128 -1.09 -23.46 12.05
C VAL A 128 0.26 -23.32 12.76
N ILE A 129 1.25 -22.76 12.07
CA ILE A 129 2.60 -22.51 12.60
C ILE A 129 2.75 -21.12 13.21
N ALA A 130 1.95 -20.15 12.74
CA ALA A 130 1.90 -18.82 13.32
C ALA A 130 0.50 -18.23 13.17
N ARG A 131 0.04 -17.49 14.18
CA ARG A 131 -1.23 -16.79 14.19
C ARG A 131 -1.04 -15.37 14.68
N ALA A 132 -1.50 -14.38 13.93
CA ALA A 132 -1.56 -12.99 14.37
C ALA A 132 -3.02 -12.58 14.58
N ALA A 133 -3.35 -12.18 15.80
CA ALA A 133 -4.67 -11.72 16.21
C ALA A 133 -4.61 -10.23 16.53
N ILE A 134 -5.44 -9.45 15.85
CA ILE A 134 -5.51 -7.99 15.95
C ILE A 134 -6.96 -7.61 16.27
N PRO A 135 -7.36 -7.61 17.56
CA PRO A 135 -8.69 -7.21 17.95
C PRO A 135 -8.86 -5.69 17.90
N ASP A 136 -10.12 -5.26 17.80
CA ASP A 136 -10.53 -3.86 17.92
C ASP A 136 -9.75 -2.91 17.00
N THR A 137 -9.81 -3.18 15.70
CA THR A 137 -9.22 -2.34 14.66
C THR A 137 -10.27 -1.39 14.09
N GLY A 138 -9.99 -0.09 14.12
CA GLY A 138 -10.82 0.96 13.56
C GLY A 138 -10.12 1.68 12.40
N LEU A 139 -10.88 2.02 11.37
CA LEU A 139 -10.46 2.94 10.32
C LEU A 139 -11.58 3.94 10.08
N ILE A 140 -11.25 5.23 10.07
CA ILE A 140 -12.15 6.31 9.72
C ILE A 140 -11.51 7.08 8.56
N PHE A 141 -12.27 7.26 7.48
CA PHE A 141 -11.89 8.08 6.34
C PHE A 141 -12.92 9.19 6.19
N LYS A 142 -12.46 10.44 6.19
CA LYS A 142 -13.30 11.63 5.99
C LYS A 142 -12.77 12.45 4.82
N ARG A 143 -13.68 13.01 4.03
CA ARG A 143 -13.35 13.96 2.97
C ARG A 143 -14.11 15.26 3.18
N ARG A 144 -13.38 16.38 3.08
CA ARG A 144 -13.91 17.75 3.11
C ARG A 144 -13.69 18.39 1.74
N PRO A 145 -14.74 18.55 0.90
CA PRO A 145 -14.57 18.98 -0.49
C PRO A 145 -14.08 20.43 -0.62
N ALA A 146 -14.44 21.32 0.32
CA ALA A 146 -14.14 22.77 0.26
C ALA A 146 -12.64 23.10 0.06
N LYS A 147 -11.74 22.29 0.62
CA LYS A 147 -10.28 22.44 0.46
C LYS A 147 -9.60 21.18 -0.08
N SER A 148 -10.37 20.28 -0.71
CA SER A 148 -9.91 18.93 -1.09
C SER A 148 -9.17 18.22 0.07
N ALA A 149 -9.70 18.40 1.28
CA ALA A 149 -9.12 17.88 2.52
C ALA A 149 -9.52 16.42 2.72
N ILE A 150 -8.58 15.60 3.16
CA ILE A 150 -8.79 14.18 3.48
C ILE A 150 -8.25 13.96 4.89
N ALA A 151 -8.99 13.23 5.71
CA ALA A 151 -8.55 12.79 7.03
C ALA A 151 -8.70 11.27 7.14
N ILE A 152 -7.66 10.60 7.63
CA ILE A 152 -7.59 9.16 7.84
C ILE A 152 -7.19 8.92 9.28
N PHE A 153 -8.01 8.20 10.03
CA PHE A 153 -7.72 7.77 11.39
C PHE A 153 -7.67 6.26 11.42
N VAL A 154 -6.58 5.69 11.91
CA VAL A 154 -6.41 4.25 12.09
C VAL A 154 -6.13 4.00 13.56
N ASP A 155 -6.87 3.06 14.12
CA ASP A 155 -6.81 2.68 15.52
C ASP A 155 -6.60 1.17 15.60
N LEU A 156 -5.55 0.72 16.29
CA LEU A 156 -5.33 -0.69 16.61
C LEU A 156 -5.42 -0.87 18.12
N GLY A 157 -6.44 -1.59 18.59
CA GLY A 157 -6.63 -1.85 20.02
C GLY A 157 -5.49 -2.69 20.62
N SER A 158 -5.24 -3.87 20.06
CA SER A 158 -4.17 -4.78 20.51
C SER A 158 -3.59 -5.58 19.35
N PHE A 159 -2.47 -6.26 19.60
CA PHE A 159 -1.77 -7.12 18.65
C PHE A 159 -1.13 -8.28 19.37
N GLN A 160 -1.52 -9.50 19.04
CA GLN A 160 -0.94 -10.71 19.62
C GLN A 160 -0.47 -11.65 18.52
N VAL A 161 0.76 -12.14 18.64
CA VAL A 161 1.30 -13.16 17.74
C VAL A 161 1.54 -14.42 18.55
N PHE A 162 1.05 -15.54 18.05
CA PHE A 162 1.20 -16.87 18.64
C PHE A 162 2.02 -17.74 17.69
N GLY A 163 2.90 -18.55 18.26
CA GLY A 163 3.73 -19.49 17.53
C GLY A 163 3.13 -20.89 17.41
N ILE A 164 4.00 -21.83 17.05
CA ILE A 164 3.63 -23.23 16.87
C ILE A 164 3.25 -23.85 18.22
N ALA A 165 2.11 -24.55 18.26
CA ALA A 165 1.70 -25.28 19.46
C ALA A 165 2.72 -26.40 19.77
N THR A 166 3.08 -26.53 21.04
CA THR A 166 4.11 -27.50 21.49
C THR A 166 3.55 -28.92 21.67
N ASP A 167 2.24 -29.05 21.86
CA ASP A 167 1.54 -30.33 21.99
C ASP A 167 0.60 -30.57 20.79
N LEU A 168 0.68 -31.76 20.19
CA LEU A 168 -0.12 -32.18 19.03
C LEU A 168 -1.55 -32.58 19.42
N GLN A 169 -1.82 -32.82 20.70
CA GLN A 169 -3.08 -33.39 21.19
C GLN A 169 -4.10 -32.36 21.69
N GLN A 170 -3.73 -31.08 21.78
CA GLN A 170 -4.62 -30.02 22.25
C GLN A 170 -5.00 -29.08 21.11
N SER A 171 -6.25 -28.60 21.14
CA SER A 171 -6.91 -27.96 20.00
C SER A 171 -6.08 -26.83 19.38
N GLU A 172 -6.02 -26.81 18.04
CA GLU A 172 -5.24 -25.84 17.26
C GLU A 172 -5.64 -24.38 17.54
N PHE A 173 -6.80 -24.16 18.16
CA PHE A 173 -7.40 -22.87 18.44
C PHE A 173 -7.28 -22.41 19.91
N SER A 174 -6.75 -23.23 20.82
CA SER A 174 -6.56 -22.79 22.21
C SER A 174 -5.34 -21.87 22.32
N SER A 175 -5.52 -20.70 22.94
CA SER A 175 -4.43 -19.76 23.24
C SER A 175 -3.49 -20.26 24.34
N ASN A 176 -3.93 -21.22 25.16
CA ASN A 176 -3.20 -21.68 26.34
C ASN A 176 -2.05 -22.65 26.02
N SER A 177 -2.02 -23.24 24.82
CA SER A 177 -0.99 -24.21 24.40
C SER A 177 0.05 -23.66 23.42
N ARG A 178 -0.05 -22.37 23.04
CA ARG A 178 0.83 -21.73 22.06
C ARG A 178 1.73 -20.68 22.71
N PRO A 179 3.02 -20.62 22.34
CA PRO A 179 3.90 -19.56 22.82
C PRO A 179 3.45 -18.21 22.26
N VAL A 180 3.35 -17.19 23.12
CA VAL A 180 3.10 -15.80 22.70
C VAL A 180 4.43 -15.18 22.27
N LEU A 181 4.52 -14.80 20.99
CA LEU A 181 5.72 -14.23 20.37
C LEU A 181 5.71 -12.71 20.38
N ALA A 182 4.53 -12.08 20.37
CA ALA A 182 4.42 -10.63 20.47
C ALA A 182 3.13 -10.27 21.18
N GLN A 183 3.18 -9.29 22.07
CA GLN A 183 2.02 -8.73 22.76
C GLN A 183 2.31 -7.32 23.28
N PRO A 184 1.29 -6.47 23.56
CA PRO A 184 1.52 -5.19 24.20
C PRO A 184 2.05 -5.38 25.62
N VAL A 185 3.02 -4.56 26.02
CA VAL A 185 3.51 -4.49 27.39
C VAL A 185 2.40 -3.87 28.24
N SER A 186 1.70 -4.68 29.02
CA SER A 186 0.64 -4.19 29.89
C SER A 186 1.25 -3.41 31.06
N ARG A 187 1.39 -2.08 30.95
CA ARG A 187 1.54 -1.21 32.13
C ARG A 187 0.16 -0.87 32.65
N SER A 188 -0.36 -1.70 33.55
CA SER A 188 -1.50 -1.31 34.37
C SER A 188 -1.05 -0.23 35.36
N LEU A 189 -1.29 1.03 35.02
CA LEU A 189 -1.40 2.12 35.99
C LEU A 189 -2.55 3.04 35.54
N SER A 190 -3.74 2.76 36.08
CA SER A 190 -4.80 3.72 36.34
C SER A 190 -5.06 4.80 35.27
N THR A 191 -5.99 4.55 34.37
CA THR A 191 -6.99 5.54 33.91
C THR A 191 -8.01 4.85 33.01
N SER A 192 -9.24 5.33 33.06
CA SER A 192 -10.46 4.79 32.45
C SER A 192 -10.49 4.76 30.90
N ASN A 193 -9.33 4.82 30.24
CA ASN A 193 -9.20 4.78 28.79
C ASN A 193 -8.35 3.56 28.43
N GLN A 194 -8.93 2.55 27.79
CA GLN A 194 -8.16 1.47 27.15
C GLN A 194 -7.20 2.12 26.15
N GLN A 195 -5.92 2.22 26.51
CA GLN A 195 -4.90 2.72 25.61
C GLN A 195 -4.79 1.76 24.43
N LYS A 196 -5.02 2.28 23.23
CA LYS A 196 -4.87 1.54 21.97
C LYS A 196 -3.39 1.33 21.71
N LEU A 197 -3.03 0.17 21.15
CA LEU A 197 -1.66 -0.15 20.79
C LEU A 197 -1.07 0.82 19.77
N LEU A 198 -1.82 1.19 18.74
CA LEU A 198 -1.38 2.12 17.71
C LEU A 198 -2.53 3.05 17.33
N GLN A 199 -2.23 4.34 17.22
CA GLN A 199 -3.12 5.34 16.63
C GLN A 199 -2.34 6.10 15.56
N VAL A 200 -2.90 6.19 14.37
CA VAL A 200 -2.34 6.96 13.26
C VAL A 200 -3.41 7.92 12.78
N GLU A 201 -3.10 9.20 12.79
CA GLU A 201 -3.94 10.26 12.23
C GLU A 201 -3.18 10.91 11.09
N PHE A 202 -3.83 11.00 9.94
CA PHE A 202 -3.31 11.68 8.77
C PHE A 202 -4.35 12.66 8.28
N GLU A 203 -3.99 13.93 8.12
CA GLU A 203 -4.87 14.93 7.50
C GLU A 203 -4.14 15.74 6.43
N THR A 204 -4.85 16.07 5.35
CA THR A 204 -4.48 17.14 4.42
C THR A 204 -5.34 18.36 4.70
N ASN A 205 -4.74 19.56 4.65
CA ASN A 205 -5.42 20.84 4.94
C ASN A 205 -6.27 20.76 6.23
N PRO A 206 -5.65 20.57 7.41
CA PRO A 206 -6.34 20.57 8.70
C PRO A 206 -7.13 21.88 8.90
N LEU A 207 -8.23 21.80 9.66
CA LEU A 207 -9.17 22.91 9.84
C LEU A 207 -8.56 24.13 10.54
N ASP A 208 -7.53 23.93 11.35
CA ASP A 208 -6.81 25.01 12.03
C ASP A 208 -5.83 25.76 11.11
N GLY A 209 -5.61 25.27 9.89
CA GLY A 209 -4.74 25.89 8.90
C GLY A 209 -3.26 25.93 9.30
N SER A 210 -2.83 25.10 10.27
CA SER A 210 -1.46 25.15 10.78
C SER A 210 -0.42 24.62 9.79
N SER A 211 -0.84 23.75 8.87
CA SER A 211 0.02 23.05 7.92
C SER A 211 -0.77 22.61 6.69
N ASP A 212 -0.10 22.14 5.64
CA ASP A 212 -0.74 21.49 4.48
C ASP A 212 -1.00 20.00 4.74
N TYR A 213 -0.17 19.39 5.58
CA TYR A 213 -0.25 17.99 5.99
C TYR A 213 -0.01 17.86 7.49
N ARG A 214 -0.73 16.94 8.12
CA ARG A 214 -0.53 16.57 9.52
C ARG A 214 -0.47 15.06 9.66
N VAL A 215 0.54 14.58 10.37
CA VAL A 215 0.70 13.16 10.72
C VAL A 215 0.91 13.06 12.22
N LYS A 216 0.03 12.33 12.89
CA LYS A 216 0.20 11.96 14.30
C LYS A 216 0.30 10.46 14.43
N VAL A 217 1.30 9.97 15.13
CA VAL A 217 1.49 8.54 15.40
C VAL A 217 1.73 8.36 16.88
N VAL A 218 0.86 7.58 17.54
CA VAL A 218 1.01 7.20 18.94
C VAL A 218 1.06 5.68 19.03
N SER A 219 2.10 5.12 19.64
CA SER A 219 2.28 3.67 19.76
C SER A 219 2.66 3.25 21.19
N GLN A 220 2.06 2.18 21.69
CA GLN A 220 2.41 1.52 22.94
C GLN A 220 3.55 0.51 22.74
N SER A 221 4.28 0.23 23.82
CA SER A 221 5.39 -0.72 23.76
C SER A 221 4.92 -2.16 23.54
N LEU A 222 5.63 -2.91 22.71
CA LEU A 222 5.45 -4.35 22.49
C LEU A 222 6.55 -5.15 23.21
N GLU A 223 6.17 -6.27 23.80
CA GLU A 223 7.06 -7.35 24.21
C GLU A 223 7.12 -8.35 23.05
N ILE A 224 8.33 -8.62 22.56
CA ILE A 224 8.57 -9.60 21.49
C ILE A 224 9.46 -10.71 22.02
N LYS A 225 9.06 -11.97 21.86
CA LYS A 225 9.77 -13.16 22.31
C LYS A 225 10.20 -14.00 21.13
N TYR A 226 11.49 -14.30 21.09
CA TYR A 226 12.02 -15.25 20.12
C TYR A 226 11.58 -16.69 20.46
N ASN A 227 11.13 -17.42 19.43
CA ASN A 227 10.84 -18.84 19.51
C ASN A 227 11.43 -19.54 18.29
N ALA A 228 12.57 -20.22 18.49
CA ALA A 228 13.31 -20.90 17.43
C ALA A 228 12.46 -21.88 16.61
N PRO A 229 11.64 -22.79 17.21
CA PRO A 229 10.81 -23.71 16.44
C PRO A 229 9.86 -23.00 15.47
N THR A 230 9.23 -21.91 15.93
CA THR A 230 8.30 -21.14 15.10
C THR A 230 9.02 -20.40 13.98
N ILE A 231 10.12 -19.69 14.29
CA ILE A 231 10.85 -18.88 13.31
C ILE A 231 11.47 -19.78 12.23
N ASN A 232 12.08 -20.90 12.61
CA ASN A 232 12.66 -21.84 11.66
C ASN A 232 11.58 -22.43 10.73
N LYS A 233 10.40 -22.76 11.26
CA LYS A 233 9.32 -23.28 10.42
C LYS A 233 8.72 -22.21 9.52
N LEU A 234 8.65 -20.96 9.98
CA LEU A 234 8.25 -19.83 9.15
C LEU A 234 9.26 -19.57 8.04
N SER A 235 10.57 -19.64 8.30
CA SER A 235 11.58 -19.42 7.26
C SER A 235 11.48 -20.44 6.14
N GLU A 236 11.24 -21.72 6.45
CA GLU A 236 10.97 -22.76 5.45
C GLU A 236 9.78 -22.42 4.53
N CYS A 237 8.75 -21.74 5.03
CA CYS A 237 7.60 -21.32 4.22
C CYS A 237 7.90 -20.18 3.24
N PHE A 238 8.96 -19.40 3.49
CA PHE A 238 9.35 -18.25 2.67
C PHE A 238 10.65 -18.47 1.88
N GLU A 239 11.32 -19.61 2.07
CA GLU A 239 12.39 -20.07 1.19
C GLU A 239 11.80 -20.38 -0.19
N GLN A 240 11.89 -19.40 -1.09
CA GLN A 240 11.56 -19.60 -2.49
C GLN A 240 12.68 -20.37 -3.17
N ASP A 241 12.34 -21.38 -3.98
CA ASP A 241 13.25 -21.91 -4.98
C ASP A 241 13.78 -20.74 -5.83
N THR A 242 15.07 -20.45 -5.67
CA THR A 242 15.84 -19.38 -6.32
C THR A 242 15.75 -19.34 -7.86
N GLN A 243 15.00 -20.25 -8.48
CA GLN A 243 14.79 -20.36 -9.92
C GLN A 243 13.54 -19.67 -10.47
N ARG A 244 12.71 -19.02 -9.63
CA ARG A 244 11.62 -18.18 -10.15
C ARG A 244 12.13 -16.77 -10.46
N ASN A 245 12.16 -16.46 -11.76
CA ASN A 245 12.84 -15.32 -12.36
C ASN A 245 12.24 -13.96 -11.92
N LEU A 246 12.81 -13.34 -10.88
CA LEU A 246 12.45 -12.01 -10.35
C LEU A 246 12.71 -10.83 -11.31
N GLN A 247 13.16 -11.09 -12.53
CA GLN A 247 13.44 -10.06 -13.53
C GLN A 247 12.19 -9.23 -13.88
N GLY A 248 11.01 -9.85 -13.94
CA GLY A 248 9.77 -9.15 -14.30
C GLY A 248 9.30 -8.14 -13.26
N VAL A 249 9.36 -8.47 -11.96
CA VAL A 249 9.01 -7.55 -10.87
C VAL A 249 9.99 -6.39 -10.79
N LYS A 250 11.29 -6.68 -10.96
CA LYS A 250 12.32 -5.63 -11.01
C LYS A 250 12.11 -4.71 -12.22
N GLN A 251 11.84 -5.25 -13.40
CA GLN A 251 11.66 -4.45 -14.61
C GLN A 251 10.39 -3.60 -14.58
N ALA A 252 9.28 -4.15 -14.05
CA ALA A 252 8.05 -3.39 -13.80
C ALA A 252 8.31 -2.25 -12.82
N ALA A 253 8.97 -2.53 -11.68
CA ALA A 253 9.34 -1.52 -10.68
C ALA A 253 10.28 -0.45 -11.27
N TYR A 254 11.27 -0.83 -12.07
CA TYR A 254 12.17 0.10 -12.77
C TYR A 254 11.40 1.01 -13.73
N SER A 255 10.45 0.47 -14.50
CA SER A 255 9.66 1.25 -15.47
C SER A 255 8.65 2.19 -14.80
N THR A 256 8.11 1.81 -13.64
CA THR A 256 7.28 2.70 -12.81
C THR A 256 8.15 3.78 -12.17
N TYR A 257 9.34 3.43 -11.68
CA TYR A 257 10.28 4.36 -11.08
C TYR A 257 10.78 5.43 -12.07
N THR A 258 11.09 5.08 -13.32
CA THR A 258 11.53 6.06 -14.34
C THR A 258 10.41 7.00 -14.76
N ASN A 259 9.18 6.50 -14.92
CA ASN A 259 8.01 7.33 -15.21
C ASN A 259 7.66 8.29 -14.06
N VAL A 260 7.79 7.85 -12.81
CA VAL A 260 7.65 8.74 -11.63
C VAL A 260 8.75 9.79 -11.63
N LYS A 261 10.01 9.41 -11.86
CA LYS A 261 11.16 10.33 -11.85
C LYS A 261 11.05 11.47 -12.86
N HIS A 262 10.58 11.18 -14.09
CA HIS A 262 10.46 12.19 -15.14
C HIS A 262 9.26 13.13 -14.93
N ARG A 263 8.14 12.62 -14.40
CA ARG A 263 6.99 13.45 -14.00
C ARG A 263 7.31 14.31 -12.77
N SER A 264 8.09 13.82 -11.81
CA SER A 264 8.51 14.56 -10.62
C SER A 264 9.38 15.78 -10.93
N TYR A 265 10.27 15.73 -11.93
CA TYR A 265 11.16 16.86 -12.25
C TYR A 265 10.40 18.05 -12.85
N ILE A 266 9.43 17.80 -13.73
CA ILE A 266 8.60 18.84 -14.37
C ILE A 266 7.60 19.44 -13.36
N LEU A 267 6.99 18.60 -12.51
CA LEU A 267 6.15 19.06 -11.39
C LEU A 267 6.95 19.82 -10.32
N MET A 268 8.19 19.42 -10.01
CA MET A 268 9.04 20.14 -9.05
C MET A 268 9.45 21.50 -9.60
N LYS A 269 9.78 21.61 -10.89
CA LYS A 269 10.15 22.89 -11.52
C LYS A 269 8.96 23.87 -11.59
N HIS A 270 7.72 23.36 -11.63
CA HIS A 270 6.50 24.17 -11.57
C HIS A 270 6.02 24.47 -10.13
N ASN A 271 6.37 23.64 -9.13
CA ASN A 271 6.04 23.85 -7.71
C ASN A 271 7.10 24.63 -6.92
N ILE A 272 8.06 25.29 -7.59
CA ILE A 272 9.13 26.07 -6.93
C ILE A 272 8.57 27.19 -6.02
N GLU A 273 7.31 27.61 -6.20
CA GLU A 273 6.71 28.71 -5.44
C GLU A 273 5.76 28.31 -4.29
N LYS A 274 5.58 27.02 -3.97
CA LYS A 274 4.76 26.61 -2.80
C LYS A 274 5.47 25.55 -1.96
N ILE A 275 6.27 26.00 -1.00
CA ILE A 275 6.81 25.13 0.05
C ILE A 275 5.62 24.66 0.89
N LYS A 276 5.24 23.38 0.75
CA LYS A 276 4.21 22.77 1.60
C LYS A 276 4.77 22.46 2.98
N VAL A 277 4.00 22.75 4.01
CA VAL A 277 4.36 22.52 5.41
C VAL A 277 3.76 21.19 5.88
N LEU A 278 4.62 20.33 6.43
CA LEU A 278 4.26 19.04 7.02
C LEU A 278 4.47 19.09 8.52
N ASP A 279 3.39 18.92 9.28
CA ASP A 279 3.35 18.80 10.73
C ASP A 279 3.42 17.31 11.13
N ILE A 280 4.43 16.93 11.91
CA ILE A 280 4.67 15.54 12.31
C ILE A 280 4.81 15.47 13.83
N ASP A 281 3.94 14.68 14.45
CA ASP A 281 3.98 14.35 15.88
C ASP A 281 4.06 12.83 16.04
N ILE A 282 5.14 12.34 16.64
CA ILE A 282 5.43 10.90 16.77
C ILE A 282 5.77 10.60 18.22
N ASP A 283 4.88 9.89 18.89
CA ASP A 283 5.06 9.31 20.22
C ASP A 283 5.13 7.79 20.12
N LEU A 284 6.34 7.23 20.21
CA LEU A 284 6.58 5.80 20.13
C LEU A 284 7.16 5.30 21.46
N GLN A 285 6.39 4.47 22.16
CA GLN A 285 6.93 3.78 23.32
C GLN A 285 7.89 2.66 22.90
N SER A 286 9.00 2.56 23.62
CA SER A 286 10.06 1.59 23.34
C SER A 286 9.58 0.15 23.56
N SER A 287 9.63 -0.65 22.50
CA SER A 287 9.39 -2.09 22.53
C SER A 287 10.68 -2.84 22.87
N TYR A 288 10.59 -4.03 23.46
CA TYR A 288 11.77 -4.84 23.79
C TYR A 288 11.65 -6.26 23.23
N PHE A 289 12.82 -6.85 22.98
CA PHE A 289 12.97 -8.17 22.39
C PHE A 289 13.67 -9.10 23.38
N LEU A 290 13.07 -10.27 23.62
CA LEU A 290 13.58 -11.31 24.50
C LEU A 290 14.14 -12.45 23.65
N LEU A 291 15.43 -12.71 23.83
CA LEU A 291 16.13 -13.83 23.21
C LEU A 291 16.50 -14.86 24.29
N PRO A 292 15.74 -15.97 24.41
CA PRO A 292 16.06 -17.03 25.34
C PRO A 292 17.32 -17.78 24.90
N GLU A 293 18.16 -18.16 25.86
CA GLU A 293 19.40 -18.92 25.61
C GLU A 293 19.14 -20.22 24.84
N ASN A 294 18.07 -20.95 25.19
CA ASN A 294 17.70 -22.21 24.55
C ASN A 294 16.77 -22.04 23.34
N GLY A 295 16.57 -20.82 22.85
CA GLY A 295 15.69 -20.52 21.73
C GLY A 295 14.19 -20.67 22.01
N VAL A 296 13.79 -21.04 23.23
CA VAL A 296 12.40 -21.12 23.70
C VAL A 296 12.30 -20.42 25.04
N TYR A 297 11.35 -19.51 25.17
CA TYR A 297 11.05 -18.83 26.43
C TYR A 297 10.29 -19.80 27.34
N GLN A 298 10.86 -20.12 28.51
CA GLN A 298 10.26 -20.98 29.54
C GLN A 298 9.65 -20.14 30.66
#